data_AF-A0A7T9XUW2-F1
#
_entry.id   AF-A0A7T9XUW2-F1
#
_cell.length_a   1.000
_cell.length_b   1.000
_cell.length_c   1.000
_cell.angle_alpha   90.00
_cell.angle_beta   90.00
_cell.angle_gamma   90.00
#
_symmetry.space_group_name_H-M   'P 1'
#
loop_
_entity.id
_entity.type
_entity.pdbx_description
1 polymer ?
#
loop_
_entity_poly.entity_id
_entity_poly.type
_entity_poly.pdbx_seq_one_letter_code
_entity_poly.pdbx_strand_id
1 'polypeptide(L)' 'MLLTDIQIRRATAQDKAYTLNDGNGLSLLINPNGSEDKYDVQ' A
#
# COMPACT_ATOMS: atom_id res chain seq x y z
N MET A 1 5.31 -2.10 10.21
CA MET A 1 6.72 -2.33 9.84
C MET A 1 6.96 -1.47 8.63
N LEU A 2 8.10 -0.77 8.53
CA LEU A 2 8.37 0.06 7.35
C LEU A 2 8.49 -0.81 6.10
N LEU A 3 7.75 -0.45 5.06
CA LEU A 3 7.83 -1.04 3.74
C LEU A 3 9.14 -0.63 3.09
N THR A 4 9.74 -1.58 2.40
CA THR A 4 10.90 -1.33 1.54
C THR A 4 10.44 -1.01 0.12
N ASP A 5 11.29 -0.31 -0.65
CA ASP A 5 11.04 -0.05 -2.07
C ASP A 5 10.76 -1.33 -2.87
N ILE A 6 11.38 -2.44 -2.49
CA ILE A 6 11.17 -3.74 -3.14
C ILE A 6 9.76 -4.26 -2.87
N GLN A 7 9.24 -4.09 -1.65
CA GLN A 7 7.87 -4.50 -1.31
C GLN A 7 6.84 -3.64 -2.03
N ILE A 8 7.08 -2.32 -2.11
CA ILE A 8 6.21 -1.38 -2.84
C ILE A 8 6.17 -1.75 -4.32
N ARG A 9 7.33 -1.91 -4.97
CA ARG A 9 7.42 -2.28 -6.40
C ARG A 9 6.83 -3.65 -6.75
N ARG A 10 6.75 -4.56 -5.78
CA ARG A 10 6.15 -5.89 -5.97
C ARG A 10 4.65 -5.90 -5.67
N ALA A 11 4.11 -4.84 -5.09
CA ALA A 11 2.68 -4.71 -4.89
C ALA A 11 2.01 -4.56 -6.26
N THR A 12 1.10 -5.48 -6.58
CA THR A 12 0.35 -5.46 -7.84
C THR A 12 -1.12 -5.23 -7.56
N ALA A 13 -1.82 -4.67 -8.55
CA ALA A 13 -3.28 -4.59 -8.53
C ALA A 13 -3.91 -5.97 -8.26
N GLN A 14 -5.04 -5.95 -7.55
CA GLN A 14 -5.89 -7.12 -7.29
C GLN A 14 -7.35 -6.74 -7.60
N ASP A 15 -8.25 -7.73 -7.63
CA ASP A 15 -9.69 -7.49 -7.86
C ASP A 15 -10.32 -6.52 -6.83
N LYS A 16 -9.76 -6.45 -5.62
CA LYS A 16 -10.18 -5.54 -4.56
C LYS A 16 -9.01 -4.71 -4.06
N ALA A 17 -9.29 -3.47 -3.68
CA ALA A 17 -8.30 -2.61 -3.05
C ALA A 17 -7.83 -3.24 -1.73
N TYR A 18 -6.54 -3.09 -1.43
CA TYR A 18 -5.93 -3.59 -0.20
C TYR A 18 -4.85 -2.63 0.29
N THR A 19 -4.54 -2.71 1.58
CA THR A 19 -3.51 -1.87 2.19
C THR A 19 -2.27 -2.66 2.55
N LEU A 20 -1.11 -2.02 2.41
CA LEU A 20 0.16 -2.45 2.98
C LEU A 20 0.50 -1.53 4.14
N ASN A 21 0.68 -2.10 5.34
CA ASN A 21 1.02 -1.32 6.52
C ASN A 21 2.49 -0.88 6.48
N ASP A 22 2.73 0.42 6.55
CA ASP A 22 4.07 1.04 6.61
C ASP A 22 4.50 1.34 8.07
N GLY A 23 3.62 1.14 9.03
CA GLY A 23 3.85 1.41 10.45
C GLY A 23 3.53 2.86 10.84
N ASN A 24 3.55 3.15 12.15
CA ASN A 24 3.21 4.47 12.71
C ASN A 24 1.89 5.06 12.19
N GLY A 25 0.87 4.22 11.98
CA GLY A 25 -0.41 4.66 11.43
C GLY A 25 -0.40 4.86 9.91
N LEU A 26 0.74 4.79 9.23
CA LEU A 26 0.79 4.94 7.77
C LEU A 26 0.49 3.62 7.04
N SER A 27 -0.29 3.71 5.96
CA SER A 27 -0.53 2.60 5.03
C SER A 27 -0.49 3.06 3.58
N LEU A 28 -0.13 2.14 2.69
CA LEU A 28 -0.22 2.30 1.24
C LEU A 28 -1.45 1.55 0.72
N LEU A 29 -2.40 2.22 0.08
CA LEU A 29 -3.49 1.55 -0.64
C LEU A 29 -3.02 1.20 -2.05
N ILE A 30 -3.32 -0.02 -2.45
CA ILE A 30 -3.17 -0.49 -3.81
C ILE A 30 -4.55 -0.62 -4.42
N ASN A 31 -4.83 0.15 -5.47
CA ASN A 31 -6.10 0.17 -6.15
C ASN A 31 -6.18 -0.91 -7.24
N PRO A 32 -7.37 -1.39 -7.62
CA PRO A 32 -7.53 -2.37 -8.70
C PRO A 32 -7.06 -1.90 -10.08
N ASN A 33 -6.92 -0.60 -10.30
CA ASN A 33 -6.36 -0.01 -11.51
C ASN A 33 -4.81 0.08 -11.49
N GLY A 34 -4.17 -0.36 -10.39
CA GLY A 34 -2.72 -0.29 -10.19
C GLY A 34 -2.20 1.04 -9.67
N SER A 35 -3.04 2.03 -9.38
CA SER A 35 -2.59 3.25 -8.70
C SER A 35 -2.32 2.97 -7.22
N GLU A 36 -1.33 3.69 -6.69
CA GLU A 36 -0.91 3.60 -5.31
C GLU A 36 -1.15 4.95 -4.64
N ASP A 37 -1.74 4.97 -3.45
CA ASP A 37 -1.79 6.19 -2.66
C ASP A 37 -1.48 5.94 -1.18
N LYS A 38 -0.96 6.98 -0.51
CA LYS A 38 -0.59 6.93 0.90
C LYS A 38 -1.70 7.53 1.75
N TYR A 39 -2.03 6.85 2.84
CA TYR A 39 -3.11 7.26 3.74
C TYR A 39 -2.68 7.08 5.19
N ASP A 40 -2.97 8.08 6.00
CA ASP A 40 -2.80 8.06 7.45
C ASP A 40 -4.03 7.40 8.10
N VAL A 41 -3.78 6.36 8.89
CA VAL A 41 -4.78 5.71 9.72
C VAL A 41 -4.79 6.46 11.05
N GLN A 42 -5.64 7.50 11.13
CA GLN A 42 -5.91 8.22 12.38
C GLN A 42 -6.38 7.30 13.50
#